data_AF-A0ABD4QPK1-F1
#
_entry.id   AF-A0ABD4QPK1-F1
#
_cell.length_a   1.000
_cell.length_b   1.000
_cell.length_c   1.000
_cell.angle_alpha   90.00
_cell.angle_beta   90.00
_cell.angle_gamma   90.00
#
_symmetry.space_group_name_H-M   'P 1'
#
loop_
_entity.id
_entity.type
_entity.pdbx_description
1 polymer ?
#
loop_
_entity_poly.entity_id
_entity_poly.type
_entity_poly.pdbx_seq_one_letter_code
_entity_poly.pdbx_strand_id
1 'polypeptide(L)'
;MNAKAMKWFVYSQSLLFFASSLIFPFYILFIKNVGSSYSQFGLAYGLFGLSGAFIHLLLGKLPETTDRRLFLIIHSFGMAFLLLLFPHITEVGQVYMIQLALGALGGFQKHGEKLLVTDLTTENKRMKEVGHYHFWTALFSSIAIMLGGLFADFFTVYFIFYASSILYLCSALMVLYIKNGR
;
A
#
# COMPACT_ATOMS: atom_id res chain seq x y z
N MET A 1 -1.21 0.89 -25.75
CA MET A 1 -0.87 1.78 -24.62
C MET A 1 -2.00 2.75 -24.39
N ASN A 2 -2.71 2.64 -23.26
CA ASN A 2 -3.75 3.60 -22.89
C ASN A 2 -3.11 4.71 -22.04
N ALA A 3 -2.61 5.76 -22.69
CA ALA A 3 -1.87 6.85 -22.03
C ALA A 3 -2.66 7.51 -20.89
N LYS A 4 -3.99 7.61 -21.03
CA LYS A 4 -4.86 8.16 -19.98
C LYS A 4 -4.98 7.23 -18.78
N ALA A 5 -5.14 5.92 -19.01
CA ALA A 5 -5.18 4.93 -17.93
C ALA A 5 -3.82 4.84 -17.20
N MET A 6 -2.70 4.91 -17.94
CA MET A 6 -1.37 4.92 -17.33
C MET A 6 -1.15 6.13 -16.42
N LYS A 7 -1.61 7.32 -16.82
CA LYS A 7 -1.54 8.53 -15.97
C LYS A 7 -2.32 8.35 -14.66
N TRP A 8 -3.56 7.87 -14.72
CA TRP A 8 -4.36 7.60 -13.52
C TRP A 8 -3.75 6.53 -12.63
N PHE A 9 -3.16 5.50 -13.24
CA PHE A 9 -2.41 4.48 -12.53
C PHE A 9 -1.24 5.13 -11.77
N VAL A 10 -0.36 5.88 -12.44
CA VAL A 10 0.76 6.59 -11.78
C VAL A 10 0.26 7.49 -10.66
N TYR A 11 -0.77 8.32 -10.88
CA TYR A 11 -1.29 9.21 -9.83
C TYR A 11 -1.83 8.46 -8.62
N SER A 12 -2.62 7.40 -8.84
CA SER A 12 -3.15 6.58 -7.75
C SER A 12 -2.03 5.95 -6.94
N GLN A 13 -1.01 5.41 -7.60
CA GLN A 13 0.10 4.75 -6.95
C GLN A 13 1.03 5.75 -6.25
N SER A 14 1.35 6.89 -6.87
CA SER A 14 2.12 7.94 -6.21
C SER A 14 1.45 8.42 -4.92
N LEU A 15 0.12 8.59 -4.91
CA LEU A 15 -0.62 8.97 -3.71
C LEU A 15 -0.62 7.86 -2.65
N LEU A 16 -0.78 6.59 -3.07
CA LEU A 16 -0.69 5.43 -2.20
C LEU A 16 0.68 5.32 -1.55
N PHE A 17 1.74 5.42 -2.35
CA PHE A 17 3.12 5.36 -1.89
C PHE A 17 3.42 6.51 -0.93
N PHE A 18 2.97 7.74 -1.25
CA PHE A 18 3.02 8.86 -0.31
C PHE A 18 2.36 8.51 1.03
N ALA A 19 1.13 8.03 1.04
CA ALA A 19 0.40 7.67 2.26
C ALA A 19 1.11 6.58 3.07
N SER A 20 1.64 5.55 2.40
CA SER A 20 2.37 4.43 3.00
C SER A 20 3.71 4.86 3.60
N SER A 21 4.42 5.76 2.91
CA SER A 21 5.73 6.26 3.31
C SER A 21 5.63 7.27 4.44
N LEU A 22 4.53 8.02 4.51
CA LEU A 22 4.24 8.95 5.60
C LEU A 22 4.12 8.22 6.95
N ILE A 23 3.54 7.01 6.97
CA ILE A 23 3.37 6.20 8.19
C ILE A 23 4.57 5.32 8.51
N PHE A 24 5.44 5.01 7.54
CA PHE A 24 6.45 3.96 7.66
C PHE A 24 7.40 4.10 8.88
N PRO A 25 7.99 5.29 9.16
CA PRO A 25 8.85 5.45 10.34
C PRO A 25 8.12 5.21 11.66
N PHE A 26 6.87 5.68 11.74
CA PHE A 26 6.04 5.60 12.94
C PHE A 26 5.46 4.22 13.18
N TYR A 27 5.19 3.50 12.10
CA TYR A 27 4.78 2.10 12.15
C TYR A 27 5.83 1.21 12.83
N ILE A 28 7.10 1.38 12.49
CA ILE A 28 8.20 0.62 13.12
C ILE A 28 8.31 0.96 14.61
N LEU A 29 8.25 2.26 14.94
CA LEU A 29 8.30 2.72 16.33
C LEU A 29 7.11 2.21 17.14
N PHE A 30 5.91 2.21 16.54
CA PHE A 30 4.68 1.74 17.15
C PHE A 30 4.78 0.27 17.58
N ILE A 31 5.19 -0.63 16.68
CA ILE A 31 5.32 -2.05 17.00
C ILE A 31 6.36 -2.27 18.10
N LYS A 32 7.46 -1.53 18.07
CA LYS A 32 8.51 -1.60 19.10
C LYS A 32 8.00 -1.16 20.47
N ASN A 33 7.09 -0.19 20.54
CA ASN A 33 6.53 0.30 21.80
C ASN A 33 5.45 -0.62 22.37
N VAL A 34 4.67 -1.30 21.52
CA VAL A 34 3.63 -2.25 21.95
C VAL A 34 4.24 -3.62 22.33
N GLY A 35 5.29 -4.05 21.62
CA GLY A 35 6.03 -5.28 21.92
C GLY A 35 7.10 -5.11 22.99
N SER A 36 7.47 -6.19 23.66
CA SER A 36 8.51 -6.21 24.69
C SER A 36 9.75 -7.03 24.31
N SER A 37 9.75 -7.76 23.19
CA SER A 37 10.90 -8.56 22.75
C SER A 37 11.10 -8.59 21.24
N TYR A 38 12.36 -8.82 20.83
CA TYR A 38 12.72 -9.04 19.41
C TYR A 38 11.98 -10.23 18.79
N SER A 39 11.68 -11.27 19.59
CA SER A 39 10.89 -12.42 19.12
C SER A 39 9.47 -12.03 18.75
N GLN A 40 8.81 -11.17 19.54
CA GLN A 40 7.48 -10.67 19.21
C GLN A 40 7.49 -9.81 17.95
N PHE A 41 8.51 -8.97 17.78
CA PHE A 41 8.71 -8.17 16.57
C PHE A 41 8.91 -9.06 15.33
N GLY A 42 9.79 -10.05 15.43
CA GLY A 42 10.06 -11.01 14.36
C GLY A 42 8.82 -11.82 13.99
N LEU A 43 8.03 -12.27 14.97
CA LEU A 43 6.77 -12.97 14.74
C LEU A 43 5.75 -12.08 14.02
N ALA A 44 5.58 -10.83 14.48
CA ALA A 44 4.67 -9.87 13.85
C ALA A 44 4.98 -9.66 12.36
N TYR A 45 6.25 -9.40 12.02
CA TYR A 45 6.67 -9.25 10.62
C TYR A 45 6.64 -10.57 9.84
N GLY A 46 6.88 -11.70 10.51
CA GLY A 46 6.71 -13.03 9.93
C GLY A 46 5.27 -13.30 9.51
N LEU A 47 4.29 -12.97 10.36
CA LEU A 47 2.86 -13.09 10.05
C LEU A 47 2.44 -12.20 8.88
N PHE A 48 2.97 -10.98 8.81
CA PHE A 48 2.80 -10.10 7.66
C PHE A 48 3.31 -10.75 6.37
N GLY A 49 4.54 -11.27 6.37
CA GLY A 49 5.12 -11.93 5.20
C GLY A 49 4.32 -13.18 4.79
N LEU A 50 3.96 -14.00 5.77
CA LEU A 50 3.24 -15.26 5.56
C LEU A 50 1.85 -15.02 4.96
N SER A 51 1.06 -14.11 5.54
CA SER A 51 -0.27 -13.78 5.02
C SER A 51 -0.22 -13.24 3.60
N GLY A 52 0.73 -12.35 3.28
CA GLY A 52 0.93 -11.86 1.92
C GLY A 52 1.30 -12.97 0.93
N ALA A 53 2.14 -13.92 1.34
CA ALA A 53 2.50 -15.07 0.51
C ALA A 53 1.28 -15.95 0.17
N PHE A 54 0.41 -16.22 1.15
CA PHE A 54 -0.84 -16.95 0.92
C PHE A 54 -1.77 -16.21 -0.03
N ILE A 55 -1.93 -14.88 0.13
CA ILE A 55 -2.76 -14.09 -0.77
C ILE A 55 -2.22 -14.15 -2.20
N HIS A 56 -0.91 -14.07 -2.42
CA HIS A 56 -0.35 -14.22 -3.77
C HIS A 56 -0.74 -15.55 -4.43
N LEU A 57 -0.70 -16.66 -3.68
CA LEU A 57 -1.12 -17.97 -4.20
C LEU A 57 -2.62 -18.00 -4.54
N LEU A 58 -3.46 -17.38 -3.71
CA LEU A 58 -4.90 -17.31 -3.95
C LEU A 58 -5.24 -16.47 -5.17
N LEU A 59 -4.65 -15.28 -5.28
CA LEU A 59 -4.90 -14.37 -6.41
C LEU A 59 -4.39 -14.93 -7.73
N GLY A 60 -3.30 -15.71 -7.71
CA GLY A 60 -2.78 -16.38 -8.90
C GLY A 60 -3.72 -17.45 -9.49
N LYS A 61 -4.73 -17.91 -8.75
CA LYS A 61 -5.75 -18.86 -9.23
C LYS A 61 -6.96 -18.18 -9.86
N LEU A 62 -7.06 -16.85 -9.79
CA LEU A 62 -8.20 -16.12 -10.32
C LEU A 62 -8.19 -16.14 -11.86
N PRO A 63 -9.38 -16.18 -12.52
CA PRO A 63 -9.47 -16.18 -13.97
C PRO A 63 -8.75 -14.98 -14.61
N GLU A 64 -8.23 -15.16 -15.82
CA GLU A 64 -7.63 -14.06 -16.59
C GLU A 64 -8.63 -12.93 -16.85
N THR A 65 -9.94 -13.23 -16.87
CA THR A 65 -11.00 -12.24 -17.04
C THR A 65 -11.16 -11.29 -15.85
N THR A 66 -10.56 -11.57 -14.70
CA THR A 66 -10.65 -10.75 -13.48
C THR A 66 -10.14 -9.33 -13.71
N ASP A 67 -10.92 -8.33 -13.26
CA ASP A 67 -10.51 -6.93 -13.32
C ASP A 67 -9.35 -6.65 -12.35
N ARG A 68 -8.17 -6.34 -12.90
CA ARG A 68 -6.94 -6.12 -12.14
C ARG A 68 -7.01 -4.91 -11.21
N ARG A 69 -7.89 -3.94 -11.50
CA ARG A 69 -8.11 -2.75 -10.67
C ARG A 69 -8.67 -3.10 -9.29
N LEU A 70 -9.46 -4.17 -9.20
CA LEU A 70 -10.05 -4.62 -7.93
C LEU A 70 -8.98 -4.91 -6.89
N PHE A 71 -7.81 -5.41 -7.29
CA PHE A 71 -6.73 -5.68 -6.36
C PHE A 71 -6.22 -4.41 -5.67
N LEU A 72 -6.03 -3.33 -6.42
CA LEU A 72 -5.60 -2.05 -5.86
C LEU A 72 -6.71 -1.38 -5.04
N ILE A 73 -7.98 -1.52 -5.46
CA ILE A 73 -9.14 -1.00 -4.72
C ILE A 73 -9.26 -1.71 -3.38
N ILE A 74 -9.25 -3.05 -3.35
CA ILE A 74 -9.31 -3.86 -2.13
C ILE A 74 -8.16 -3.49 -1.20
N HIS A 75 -6.94 -3.40 -1.73
CA HIS A 75 -5.80 -2.94 -0.94
C HIS A 75 -6.04 -1.57 -0.34
N SER A 76 -6.35 -0.57 -1.17
CA SER A 76 -6.38 0.83 -0.74
C SER A 76 -7.53 1.10 0.24
N PHE A 77 -8.73 0.55 -0.01
CA PHE A 77 -9.84 0.63 0.95
C PHE A 77 -9.54 -0.14 2.24
N GLY A 78 -8.98 -1.34 2.14
CA GLY A 78 -8.59 -2.11 3.32
C GLY A 78 -7.56 -1.38 4.17
N MET A 79 -6.55 -0.76 3.54
CA MET A 79 -5.55 0.05 4.23
C MET A 79 -6.18 1.27 4.88
N ALA A 80 -7.05 1.99 4.16
CA ALA A 80 -7.78 3.13 4.72
C ALA A 80 -8.51 2.72 6.01
N PHE A 81 -9.23 1.59 6.00
CA PHE A 81 -9.92 1.07 7.17
C PHE A 81 -8.96 0.65 8.30
N LEU A 82 -7.92 -0.13 8.00
CA LEU A 82 -6.95 -0.59 9.01
C LEU A 82 -6.23 0.57 9.70
N LEU A 83 -5.93 1.65 8.97
CA LEU A 83 -5.27 2.82 9.55
C LEU A 83 -6.15 3.58 10.54
N LEU A 84 -7.49 3.48 10.43
CA LEU A 84 -8.40 4.01 11.46
C LEU A 84 -8.34 3.20 12.75
N LEU A 85 -8.07 1.90 12.66
CA LEU A 85 -7.96 1.01 13.82
C LEU A 85 -6.61 1.13 14.53
N PHE A 86 -5.57 1.55 13.80
CA PHE A 86 -4.18 1.57 14.27
C PHE A 86 -3.97 2.32 15.60
N PRO A 87 -4.52 3.53 15.80
CA PRO A 87 -4.41 4.27 17.06
C PRO A 87 -4.99 3.55 18.29
N HIS A 88 -5.88 2.58 18.09
CA HIS A 88 -6.55 1.84 19.17
C HIS A 88 -5.82 0.56 19.56
N ILE A 89 -4.73 0.21 18.87
CA ILE A 89 -3.93 -0.97 19.20
C ILE A 89 -3.10 -0.67 20.45
N THR A 90 -3.27 -1.51 21.46
CA THR A 90 -2.64 -1.37 22.77
C THR A 90 -1.90 -2.64 23.20
N GLU A 91 -2.21 -3.77 22.56
CA GLU A 91 -1.66 -5.08 22.94
C GLU A 91 -0.99 -5.79 21.77
N VAL A 92 0.01 -6.61 22.09
CA VAL A 92 0.80 -7.37 21.10
C VAL A 92 -0.08 -8.34 20.28
N GLY A 93 -1.10 -8.93 20.89
CA GLY A 93 -2.04 -9.81 20.17
C GLY A 93 -2.78 -9.09 19.04
N GLN A 94 -3.17 -7.83 19.27
CA GLN A 94 -3.80 -6.99 18.25
C GLN A 94 -2.82 -6.63 17.13
N VAL A 95 -1.53 -6.43 17.46
CA VAL A 95 -0.45 -6.24 16.47
C VAL A 95 -0.36 -7.45 15.53
N TYR A 96 -0.46 -8.68 16.04
CA TYR A 96 -0.43 -9.88 15.19
C TYR A 96 -1.62 -9.95 14.23
N MET A 97 -2.81 -9.62 14.72
CA MET A 97 -4.02 -9.61 13.88
C MET A 97 -3.93 -8.55 12.79
N ILE A 98 -3.48 -7.33 13.10
CA ILE A 98 -3.35 -6.30 12.07
C ILE A 98 -2.23 -6.63 11.09
N GLN A 99 -1.15 -7.29 11.52
CA GLN A 99 -0.06 -7.70 10.64
C GLN A 99 -0.51 -8.72 9.59
N LEU A 100 -1.36 -9.68 9.97
CA LEU A 100 -1.98 -10.60 9.02
C LEU A 100 -2.84 -9.85 7.99
N ALA A 101 -3.62 -8.86 8.43
CA ALA A 101 -4.45 -8.06 7.54
C ALA A 101 -3.60 -7.17 6.61
N LEU A 102 -2.56 -6.52 7.13
CA LEU A 102 -1.61 -5.72 6.37
C LEU A 102 -0.88 -6.56 5.32
N GLY A 103 -0.42 -7.74 5.69
CA GLY A 103 0.26 -8.66 4.78
C GLY A 103 -0.67 -9.13 3.68
N ALA A 104 -1.90 -9.51 4.03
CA ALA A 104 -2.92 -9.88 3.05
C ALA A 104 -3.19 -8.75 2.05
N LEU A 105 -3.44 -7.52 2.52
CA LEU A 105 -3.65 -6.36 1.66
C LEU A 105 -2.39 -6.01 0.85
N GLY A 106 -1.20 -6.16 1.41
CA GLY A 106 0.06 -5.99 0.70
C GLY A 106 0.23 -6.99 -0.45
N GLY A 107 -0.31 -8.20 -0.29
CA GLY A 107 -0.42 -9.21 -1.34
C GLY A 107 -1.28 -8.73 -2.51
N PHE A 108 -2.46 -8.17 -2.23
CA PHE A 108 -3.33 -7.55 -3.24
C PHE A 108 -2.63 -6.41 -3.98
N GLN A 109 -1.95 -5.52 -3.26
CA GLN A 109 -1.21 -4.39 -3.84
C GLN A 109 -0.15 -4.85 -4.83
N LYS A 110 0.82 -5.65 -4.37
CA LYS A 110 1.95 -6.09 -5.19
C LYS A 110 1.51 -6.93 -6.38
N HIS A 111 0.44 -7.71 -6.24
CA HIS A 111 -0.09 -8.52 -7.33
C HIS A 111 -0.78 -7.64 -8.38
N GLY A 112 -1.68 -6.75 -7.96
CA GLY A 112 -2.40 -5.84 -8.85
C GLY A 112 -1.49 -4.85 -9.57
N GLU A 113 -0.52 -4.29 -8.86
CA GLU A 113 0.47 -3.36 -9.42
C GLU A 113 1.24 -4.00 -10.58
N LYS A 114 1.78 -5.21 -10.41
CA LYS A 114 2.53 -5.92 -11.45
C LYS A 114 1.69 -6.23 -12.68
N LEU A 115 0.43 -6.65 -12.48
CA LEU A 115 -0.48 -6.95 -13.57
C LEU A 115 -0.89 -5.69 -14.33
N LEU A 116 -1.25 -4.61 -13.64
CA LEU A 116 -1.64 -3.36 -14.29
C LEU A 116 -0.49 -2.68 -15.04
N VAL A 117 0.73 -2.69 -14.50
CA VAL A 117 1.92 -2.23 -15.24
C VAL A 117 2.08 -3.03 -16.54
N THR A 118 1.90 -4.35 -16.45
CA THR A 118 2.00 -5.23 -17.61
C THR A 118 0.91 -4.98 -18.64
N ASP A 119 -0.34 -4.78 -18.20
CA ASP A 119 -1.50 -4.58 -19.07
C ASP A 119 -1.51 -3.18 -19.72
N LEU A 120 -1.01 -2.16 -19.03
CA LEU A 120 -1.04 -0.76 -19.51
C LEU A 120 0.14 -0.41 -20.44
N THR A 121 1.19 -1.22 -20.45
CA THR A 121 2.42 -0.98 -21.22
C THR A 121 2.62 -1.98 -22.35
N THR A 122 3.14 -1.50 -23.48
CA THR A 122 3.55 -2.34 -24.62
C THR A 122 5.04 -2.66 -24.52
N GLU A 123 5.48 -3.83 -25.01
CA GLU A 123 6.88 -4.28 -24.95
C GLU A 123 7.90 -3.20 -25.32
N ASN A 124 7.74 -2.56 -26.49
CA ASN A 124 8.65 -1.51 -26.98
C ASN A 124 8.71 -0.23 -26.12
N LYS A 125 7.72 0.03 -25.26
CA LYS A 125 7.65 1.22 -24.40
C LYS A 125 7.76 0.90 -22.91
N ARG A 126 7.69 -0.38 -22.54
CA ARG A 126 7.63 -0.84 -21.15
C ARG A 126 8.77 -0.31 -20.31
N MET A 127 10.00 -0.37 -20.83
CA MET A 127 11.18 0.14 -20.12
C MET A 127 11.03 1.61 -19.71
N LYS A 128 10.61 2.48 -20.65
CA LYS A 128 10.42 3.90 -20.40
C LYS A 128 9.27 4.18 -19.43
N GLU A 129 8.13 3.52 -19.64
CA GLU A 129 6.93 3.74 -18.82
C GLU A 129 7.11 3.24 -17.38
N VAL A 130 7.79 2.09 -17.20
CA VAL A 130 8.15 1.56 -15.88
C VAL A 130 9.15 2.48 -15.18
N GLY A 131 10.14 3.03 -15.90
CA GLY A 131 11.06 4.03 -15.36
C GLY A 131 10.34 5.30 -14.89
N HIS A 132 9.40 5.82 -15.69
CA HIS A 132 8.58 6.97 -15.33
C HIS A 132 7.68 6.68 -14.12
N TYR A 133 7.06 5.50 -14.08
CA TYR A 133 6.27 5.04 -12.94
C TYR A 133 7.10 5.03 -11.65
N HIS A 134 8.27 4.39 -11.67
CA HIS A 134 9.15 4.31 -10.50
C HIS A 134 9.66 5.67 -10.05
N PHE A 135 10.00 6.57 -10.98
CA PHE A 135 10.42 7.93 -10.64
C PHE A 135 9.35 8.64 -9.80
N TRP A 136 8.09 8.64 -10.26
CA TRP A 136 7.02 9.34 -9.56
C TRP A 136 6.64 8.68 -8.24
N THR A 137 6.57 7.35 -8.15
CA THR A 137 6.25 6.68 -6.88
C THR A 137 7.37 6.87 -5.85
N ALA A 138 8.64 6.79 -6.26
CA ALA A 138 9.79 7.02 -5.40
C ALA A 138 9.92 8.48 -4.95
N LEU A 139 9.66 9.45 -5.84
CA LEU A 139 9.68 10.88 -5.52
C LEU A 139 8.66 11.21 -4.43
N PHE A 140 7.41 10.78 -4.62
CA PHE A 140 6.34 11.01 -3.65
C PHE A 140 6.59 10.26 -2.33
N SER A 141 7.15 9.04 -2.38
CA SER A 141 7.57 8.30 -1.17
C SER A 141 8.61 9.08 -0.37
N SER A 142 9.64 9.59 -1.05
CA SER A 142 10.74 10.34 -0.42
C SER A 142 10.23 11.63 0.24
N ILE A 143 9.39 12.39 -0.48
CA ILE A 143 8.74 13.60 0.06
C ILE A 143 7.91 13.24 1.29
N ALA A 144 7.14 12.15 1.24
CA ALA A 144 6.34 11.71 2.38
C ALA A 144 7.18 11.34 3.61
N ILE A 145 8.31 10.67 3.46
CA ILE A 145 9.19 10.36 4.60
C ILE A 145 9.72 11.65 5.24
N MET A 146 10.18 12.61 4.41
CA MET A 146 10.67 13.91 4.89
C MET A 146 9.57 14.68 5.63
N LEU A 147 8.37 14.74 5.07
CA LEU A 147 7.22 15.40 5.69
C LEU A 147 6.73 14.64 6.93
N GLY A 148 6.81 13.31 6.93
CA GLY A 148 6.39 12.49 8.05
C GLY A 148 7.19 12.80 9.31
N GLY A 149 8.52 12.86 9.19
CA GLY A 149 9.40 13.29 10.27
C GLY A 149 9.03 14.68 10.79
N LEU A 150 8.90 15.65 9.89
CA LEU A 150 8.52 17.02 10.25
C LEU A 150 7.14 17.07 10.96
N PHE A 151 6.13 16.36 10.44
CA PHE A 151 4.79 16.37 11.02
C PHE A 151 4.75 15.73 12.40
N ALA A 152 5.63 14.77 12.71
CA ALA A 152 5.67 14.19 14.05
C ALA A 152 6.23 15.15 15.12
N ASP A 153 6.93 16.21 14.73
CA ASP A 153 7.34 17.26 15.68
C ASP A 153 6.16 18.17 16.08
N PHE A 154 5.12 18.27 15.24
CA PHE A 154 3.99 19.18 15.45
C PHE A 154 2.67 18.48 15.75
N PHE A 155 2.50 17.23 15.34
CA PHE A 155 1.27 16.47 15.41
C PHE A 155 1.47 15.13 16.12
N THR A 156 0.38 14.59 16.67
CA THR A 156 0.41 13.23 17.20
C THR A 156 0.54 12.21 16.07
N VAL A 157 1.16 11.08 16.38
CA VAL A 157 1.25 9.95 15.43
C VAL A 157 -0.14 9.49 14.97
N TYR A 158 -1.18 9.63 15.81
CA TYR A 158 -2.55 9.31 15.45
C TYR A 158 -3.09 10.18 14.32
N PHE A 159 -2.76 11.47 14.30
CA PHE A 159 -3.15 12.36 13.21
C PHE A 159 -2.57 11.88 11.88
N ILE A 160 -1.32 11.41 11.88
CA ILE A 160 -0.65 10.88 10.68
C ILE A 160 -1.38 9.63 10.16
N PHE A 161 -1.79 8.72 11.05
CA PHE A 161 -2.59 7.55 10.67
C PHE A 161 -3.94 7.91 10.05
N TYR A 162 -4.68 8.86 10.64
CA TYR A 162 -5.96 9.31 10.09
C TYR A 162 -5.80 10.06 8.76
N ALA A 163 -4.79 10.92 8.64
CA ALA A 163 -4.49 11.60 7.38
C ALA A 163 -4.14 10.60 6.28
N SER A 164 -3.27 9.62 6.56
CA SER A 164 -2.93 8.56 5.60
C SER A 164 -4.14 7.69 5.24
N SER A 165 -5.07 7.43 6.17
CA SER A 165 -6.33 6.73 5.86
C SER A 165 -7.12 7.45 4.75
N ILE A 166 -7.26 8.77 4.85
CA ILE A 166 -7.94 9.58 3.83
C ILE A 166 -7.18 9.52 2.49
N LEU A 167 -5.84 9.59 2.52
CA LEU A 167 -5.02 9.52 1.31
C LEU A 167 -5.15 8.15 0.61
N TYR A 168 -5.20 7.05 1.37
CA TYR A 168 -5.47 5.72 0.84
C TYR A 168 -6.87 5.64 0.22
N LEU A 169 -7.89 6.23 0.86
CA LEU A 169 -9.24 6.29 0.30
C LEU A 169 -9.25 7.08 -1.03
N CYS A 170 -8.60 8.24 -1.08
CA CYS A 170 -8.45 9.03 -2.30
C CYS A 170 -7.73 8.23 -3.42
N SER A 171 -6.67 7.49 -3.08
CA SER A 171 -6.00 6.60 -4.03
C SER A 171 -6.94 5.54 -4.59
N ALA A 172 -7.76 4.91 -3.72
CA ALA A 172 -8.75 3.93 -4.14
C ALA A 172 -9.76 4.51 -5.14
N LEU A 173 -10.23 5.74 -4.88
CA LEU A 173 -11.13 6.45 -5.79
C LEU A 173 -10.45 6.79 -7.13
N MET A 174 -9.17 7.14 -7.12
CA MET A 174 -8.40 7.39 -8.35
C MET A 174 -8.28 6.13 -9.23
N VAL A 175 -8.15 4.94 -8.63
CA VAL A 175 -8.08 3.67 -9.38
C VAL A 175 -9.33 3.43 -10.23
N LEU A 176 -10.51 3.91 -9.81
CA LEU A 176 -11.76 3.76 -10.57
C LEU A 176 -11.70 4.44 -11.96
N TYR A 177 -10.86 5.46 -12.12
CA TYR A 177 -10.68 6.21 -13.38
C TYR A 177 -9.71 5.54 -14.36
N ILE A 178 -9.01 4.48 -13.94
CA ILE A 178 -8.17 3.67 -14.83
C ILE A 178 -9.10 2.89 -15.75
N LYS A 179 -9.22 3.27 -17.02
CA LYS A 179 -10.06 2.52 -17.98
C LYS A 179 -9.33 1.27 -18.45
N ASN A 180 -9.93 0.10 -18.26
CA ASN A 180 -9.44 -1.14 -18.85
C ASN A 180 -9.52 -1.05 -20.38
N GLY A 181 -8.43 -1.38 -21.05
CA GLY A 181 -8.34 -1.40 -22.52
C GLY A 181 -8.68 -2.75 -23.12
N ARG A 182 -9.74 -3.41 -22.63
CA ARG A 182 -10.32 -4.55 -23.33
C ARG A 182 -11.32 -4.03 -24.35
#